data_AF-A0AAP0DYX3-F1
#
_entry.id   AF-A0AAP0DYX3-F1
#
_cell.length_a   1.000
_cell.length_b   1.000
_cell.length_c   1.000
_cell.angle_alpha   90.00
_cell.angle_beta   90.00
_cell.angle_gamma   90.00
#
_symmetry.space_group_name_H-M   'P 1'
#
loop_
_entity.id
_entity.type
_entity.pdbx_description
1 polymer ?
#
loop_
_entity_poly.entity_id
_entity_poly.type
_entity_poly.pdbx_seq_one_letter_code
_entity_poly.pdbx_strand_id
1 'polypeptide(L)'
;MFRDNEGFARFMDRWTSVMYAKSEALFELRMNDLRCEFGNVKGLTDYLDNTWVKTYKEKFVPAWTNRIMHFGETTTQRVESAHSTLKLHFGNSQTNFETLWSVVDGILRIQHNNINASFELSLNVVQYEYFDKLYRRLRGYVSQRMLKLIRDELERGDDVEHDSTRCGCEIRTTHGLPCAHELNLHKFVGSPIPFEDIHVY
;
A
#
# COMPACT_ATOMS: atom_id res chain seq x y z
N MET A 1 12.02 27.65 -12.34
CA MET A 1 11.78 26.54 -13.27
C MET A 1 13.12 25.89 -13.57
N PHE A 2 13.24 24.57 -13.46
CA PHE A 2 14.49 23.85 -13.69
C PHE A 2 14.99 24.13 -15.11
N ARG A 3 16.30 24.34 -15.25
CA ARG A 3 16.91 24.75 -16.52
C ARG A 3 17.24 23.55 -17.42
N ASP A 4 17.28 22.35 -16.85
CA ASP A 4 17.65 21.11 -17.51
C ASP A 4 16.92 19.91 -16.88
N ASN A 5 16.90 18.78 -17.61
CA ASN A 5 16.23 17.55 -17.19
C ASN A 5 16.94 16.88 -16.00
N GLU A 6 18.24 17.10 -15.81
CA GLU A 6 19.02 16.48 -14.73
C GLU A 6 18.66 17.10 -13.37
N GLY A 7 18.54 18.43 -13.32
CA GLY A 7 18.07 19.17 -12.16
C GLY A 7 16.66 18.78 -11.75
N PHE A 8 15.77 18.56 -12.72
CA PHE A 8 14.42 18.07 -12.43
C PHE A 8 14.42 16.62 -11.92
N ALA A 9 15.22 15.73 -12.53
CA ALA A 9 15.33 14.35 -12.08
C ALA A 9 15.88 14.25 -10.64
N ARG A 10 16.92 15.04 -10.33
CA ARG A 10 17.48 15.15 -8.98
C ARG A 10 16.48 15.70 -7.97
N PHE A 11 15.68 16.70 -8.36
CA PHE A 11 14.57 17.17 -7.54
C PHE A 11 13.55 16.07 -7.26
N MET A 12 13.12 15.34 -8.30
CA MET A 12 12.14 14.27 -8.16
C MET A 12 12.65 13.14 -7.27
N ASP A 13 13.94 12.83 -7.32
CA ASP A 13 14.58 11.86 -6.41
C ASP A 13 14.50 12.33 -4.95
N ARG A 14 14.91 13.58 -4.66
CA ARG A 14 14.82 14.16 -3.31
C ARG A 14 13.38 14.24 -2.81
N TRP A 15 12.46 14.69 -3.65
CA TRP A 15 11.05 14.79 -3.30
C TRP A 15 10.46 13.40 -3.03
N THR A 16 10.79 12.40 -3.86
CA THR A 16 10.39 11.00 -3.63
C THR A 16 10.91 10.51 -2.28
N SER A 17 12.17 10.80 -1.94
CA SER A 17 12.72 10.47 -0.63
C SER A 17 11.93 11.11 0.53
N VAL A 18 11.52 12.38 0.41
CA VAL A 18 10.64 13.04 1.39
C VAL A 18 9.29 12.33 1.49
N MET A 19 8.64 12.04 0.35
CA MET A 19 7.32 11.40 0.32
C MET A 19 7.31 10.01 0.94
N TYR A 20 8.40 9.26 0.85
CA TYR A 20 8.53 7.91 1.41
C TYR A 20 9.24 7.87 2.77
N ALA A 21 9.27 8.98 3.51
CA ALA A 21 9.80 9.00 4.87
C ALA A 21 8.89 8.20 5.83
N LYS A 22 9.48 7.24 6.57
CA LYS A 22 8.77 6.35 7.51
C LYS A 22 8.59 6.92 8.92
N SER A 23 9.29 8.00 9.26
CA SER A 23 9.16 8.66 10.56
C SER A 23 9.13 10.17 10.39
N GLU A 24 8.50 10.87 11.33
CA GLU A 24 8.41 12.34 11.31
C GLU A 24 9.81 12.97 11.35
N ALA A 25 10.73 12.41 12.15
CA ALA A 25 12.12 12.88 12.20
C ALA A 25 12.85 12.73 10.86
N LEU A 26 12.65 11.61 10.16
CA LEU A 26 13.25 11.38 8.85
C LEU A 26 12.63 12.27 7.78
N PHE A 27 11.33 12.55 7.88
CA PHE A 27 10.65 13.49 7.01
C PHE A 27 11.24 14.90 7.16
N GLU A 28 11.35 15.41 8.39
CA GLU A 28 11.90 16.74 8.65
C GLU A 28 13.37 16.85 8.20
N LEU A 29 14.17 15.82 8.44
CA LEU A 29 15.56 15.75 7.95
C LEU A 29 15.61 15.88 6.41
N ARG A 30 14.88 15.03 5.69
CA ARG A 30 14.86 15.01 4.23
C ARG A 30 14.26 16.29 3.64
N MET A 31 13.27 16.87 4.31
CA MET A 31 12.65 18.11 3.88
C MET A 31 13.62 19.29 4.04
N ASN A 32 14.40 19.31 5.13
CA ASN A 32 15.45 20.31 5.31
C ASN A 32 16.56 20.16 4.27
N ASP A 33 17.00 18.94 3.97
CA ASP A 33 17.97 18.69 2.90
C ASP A 33 17.46 19.20 1.55
N LEU A 34 16.19 18.94 1.23
CA LEU A 34 15.55 19.42 0.00
C LEU A 34 15.50 20.95 -0.04
N ARG A 35 15.15 21.62 1.07
CA ARG A 35 15.13 23.09 1.17
C ARG A 35 16.53 23.68 1.01
N CYS A 36 17.57 23.04 1.56
CA CYS A 36 18.95 23.45 1.39
C CYS A 36 19.41 23.32 -0.07
N GLU A 37 19.08 22.20 -0.72
CA GLU A 37 19.52 21.91 -2.09
C GLU A 37 18.79 22.78 -3.14
N PHE A 38 17.49 23.04 -2.93
CA PHE A 38 16.65 23.73 -3.92
C PHE A 38 16.14 25.11 -3.49
N GLY A 39 16.66 25.67 -2.39
CA GLY A 39 16.26 26.99 -1.89
C GLY A 39 16.53 28.14 -2.86
N ASN A 40 17.45 27.96 -3.81
CA ASN A 40 17.71 28.92 -4.89
C ASN A 40 16.68 28.88 -6.02
N VAL A 41 15.83 27.84 -6.08
CA VAL A 41 14.77 27.74 -7.09
C VAL A 41 13.57 28.56 -6.62
N LYS A 42 13.47 29.78 -7.15
CA LYS A 42 12.42 30.76 -6.79
C LYS A 42 11.02 30.12 -6.71
N GLY A 43 10.42 30.19 -5.53
CA GLY A 43 9.05 29.79 -5.23
C GLY A 43 8.80 28.28 -5.11
N LEU A 44 9.81 27.43 -5.30
CA LEU A 44 9.63 25.97 -5.26
C LEU A 44 9.33 25.47 -3.84
N THR A 45 10.15 25.86 -2.87
CA THR A 45 9.97 25.47 -1.46
C THR A 45 8.65 26.02 -0.91
N ASP A 46 8.33 27.29 -1.21
CA ASP A 46 7.06 27.91 -0.81
C ASP A 46 5.87 27.19 -1.41
N TYR A 47 5.97 26.76 -2.68
CA TYR A 47 4.93 25.98 -3.33
C TYR A 47 4.72 24.63 -2.63
N LEU A 48 5.80 23.87 -2.40
CA LEU A 48 5.72 22.57 -1.73
C LEU A 48 5.14 22.69 -0.32
N ASP A 49 5.62 23.66 0.45
CA ASP A 49 5.20 23.86 1.82
C ASP A 49 3.71 24.23 1.90
N ASN A 50 3.27 25.19 1.10
CA ASN A 50 1.90 25.70 1.19
C ASN A 50 0.87 24.80 0.47
N THR A 51 1.27 24.12 -0.60
CA THR A 51 0.36 23.30 -1.41
C THR A 51 0.26 21.88 -0.88
N TRP A 52 1.39 21.27 -0.50
CA TRP A 52 1.47 19.84 -0.18
C TRP A 52 1.74 19.58 1.29
N VAL A 53 2.83 20.12 1.85
CA VAL A 53 3.31 19.70 3.17
C VAL A 53 2.39 20.17 4.28
N LYS A 54 2.04 21.46 4.32
CA LYS A 54 1.24 22.03 5.41
C LYS A 54 -0.16 21.42 5.51
N THR A 55 -0.77 21.12 4.36
CA THR A 55 -2.19 20.72 4.29
C THR A 55 -2.37 19.22 4.15
N TYR A 56 -1.45 18.53 3.47
CA TYR A 56 -1.68 17.16 3.00
C TYR A 56 -0.61 16.14 3.38
N LYS A 57 0.48 16.50 4.07
CA LYS A 57 1.54 15.52 4.43
C LYS A 57 0.98 14.28 5.12
N GLU A 58 -0.03 14.45 5.97
CA GLU A 58 -0.67 13.37 6.72
C GLU A 58 -1.51 12.42 5.85
N LYS A 59 -1.79 12.79 4.59
CA LYS A 59 -2.60 12.01 3.65
C LYS A 59 -1.78 11.15 2.69
N PHE A 60 -0.48 11.41 2.53
CA PHE A 60 0.35 10.71 1.55
C PHE A 60 1.73 10.28 2.04
N VAL A 61 2.20 10.77 3.20
CA VAL A 61 3.52 10.39 3.72
C VAL A 61 3.39 9.25 4.73
N PRO A 62 4.11 8.11 4.56
CA PRO A 62 4.08 6.95 5.44
C PRO A 62 4.26 7.24 6.93
N ALA A 63 5.07 8.24 7.29
CA ALA A 63 5.26 8.69 8.67
C ALA A 63 3.94 8.96 9.43
N TRP A 64 2.89 9.37 8.71
CA TRP A 64 1.54 9.58 9.24
C TRP A 64 0.53 8.56 8.71
N THR A 65 0.57 8.21 7.42
CA THR A 65 -0.44 7.30 6.84
C THR A 65 -0.32 5.87 7.37
N ASN A 66 0.88 5.43 7.77
CA ASN A 66 1.06 4.09 8.32
C ASN A 66 0.46 3.94 9.73
N ARG A 67 -0.17 4.98 10.28
CA ARG A 67 -0.93 4.94 11.55
C ARG A 67 -2.39 4.58 11.36
N ILE A 68 -2.85 4.47 10.11
CA ILE A 68 -4.23 4.13 9.78
C ILE A 68 -4.28 2.90 8.88
N MET A 69 -5.41 2.21 8.90
CA MET A 69 -5.64 1.05 8.05
C MET A 69 -5.97 1.49 6.63
N HIS A 70 -5.11 1.12 5.67
CA HIS A 70 -5.27 1.46 4.24
C HIS A 70 -4.99 0.28 3.30
N PHE A 71 -4.71 -0.92 3.81
CA PHE A 71 -4.54 -2.17 3.04
C PHE A 71 -3.52 -2.09 1.89
N GLY A 72 -2.48 -1.27 2.06
CA GLY A 72 -1.45 -1.04 1.03
C GLY A 72 -1.91 -0.11 -0.11
N GLU A 73 -3.10 0.46 -0.03
CA GLU A 73 -3.63 1.39 -1.03
C GLU A 73 -3.12 2.81 -0.79
N THR A 74 -1.88 3.07 -1.22
CA THR A 74 -1.19 4.35 -1.04
C THR A 74 -1.02 5.14 -2.34
N THR A 75 -1.50 4.59 -3.46
CA THR A 75 -1.35 5.20 -4.79
C THR A 75 -2.69 5.36 -5.49
N THR A 76 -2.75 6.30 -6.44
CA THR A 76 -3.91 6.52 -7.31
C THR A 76 -4.04 5.48 -8.42
N GLN A 77 -3.14 4.49 -8.50
CA GLN A 77 -3.07 3.52 -9.60
C GLN A 77 -4.38 2.78 -9.84
N ARG A 78 -5.12 2.41 -8.78
CA ARG A 78 -6.44 1.77 -8.93
C ARG A 78 -7.45 2.69 -9.60
N VAL A 79 -7.47 3.96 -9.20
CA VAL A 79 -8.38 4.97 -9.75
C VAL A 79 -8.01 5.27 -11.20
N GLU A 80 -6.72 5.42 -11.49
CA GLU A 80 -6.22 5.66 -12.84
C GLU A 80 -6.46 4.48 -13.77
N SER A 81 -6.28 3.25 -13.29
CA SER A 81 -6.62 2.02 -14.01
C SER A 81 -8.10 1.96 -14.34
N ALA A 82 -8.99 2.18 -13.36
CA ALA A 82 -10.43 2.20 -13.59
C ALA A 82 -10.82 3.30 -14.59
N HIS A 83 -10.25 4.49 -14.45
CA HIS A 83 -10.47 5.60 -15.38
C HIS A 83 -9.96 5.29 -16.79
N SER A 84 -8.80 4.65 -16.92
CA SER A 84 -8.26 4.20 -18.20
C SER A 84 -9.15 3.14 -18.86
N THR A 85 -9.61 2.15 -18.09
CA THR A 85 -10.55 1.13 -18.56
C THR A 85 -11.84 1.78 -19.07
N LEU A 86 -12.41 2.72 -18.31
CA LEU A 86 -13.59 3.46 -18.74
C LEU A 86 -13.35 4.23 -20.03
N LYS A 87 -12.24 4.98 -20.14
CA LYS A 87 -11.86 5.70 -21.37
C LYS A 87 -11.72 4.77 -22.58
N LEU A 88 -11.07 3.62 -22.40
CA LEU A 88 -10.92 2.61 -23.46
C LEU A 88 -12.28 2.11 -23.95
N HIS A 89 -13.20 1.83 -23.04
CA HIS A 89 -14.54 1.34 -23.40
C HIS A 89 -15.46 2.42 -23.98
N PHE A 90 -15.24 3.70 -23.67
CA PHE A 90 -16.05 4.79 -24.23
C PHE A 90 -15.70 5.14 -25.68
N GLY A 91 -14.45 4.92 -26.12
CA GLY A 91 -14.03 5.06 -27.52
C GLY A 91 -13.97 6.51 -28.05
N ASN A 92 -15.02 7.31 -27.86
CA ASN A 92 -15.10 8.74 -28.20
C ASN A 92 -16.01 9.51 -27.23
N SER A 93 -15.94 10.84 -27.25
CA SER A 93 -16.70 11.72 -26.35
C SER A 93 -18.12 12.04 -26.81
N GLN A 94 -18.68 11.30 -27.79
CA GLN A 94 -20.00 11.56 -28.38
C GLN A 94 -21.05 10.47 -28.08
N THR A 95 -20.78 9.61 -27.10
CA THR A 95 -21.69 8.52 -26.71
C THR A 95 -22.92 9.04 -25.96
N ASN A 96 -24.10 8.47 -26.26
CA ASN A 96 -25.34 8.78 -25.56
C ASN A 96 -25.42 8.03 -24.20
N PHE A 97 -26.34 8.47 -23.33
CA PHE A 97 -26.48 7.92 -21.98
C PHE A 97 -26.82 6.42 -21.94
N GLU A 98 -27.61 5.92 -22.89
CA GLU A 98 -28.00 4.51 -22.95
C GLU A 98 -26.81 3.60 -23.25
N THR A 99 -25.96 4.02 -24.19
CA THR A 99 -24.70 3.32 -24.53
C THR A 99 -23.72 3.41 -23.37
N LEU A 100 -23.61 4.58 -22.75
CA LEU A 100 -22.79 4.81 -21.56
C LEU A 100 -23.15 3.85 -20.43
N TRP A 101 -24.45 3.74 -20.11
CA TRP A 101 -24.93 2.87 -19.05
C TRP A 101 -24.65 1.40 -19.35
N SER A 102 -24.91 0.96 -20.58
CA SER A 102 -24.66 -0.43 -20.99
C SER A 102 -23.19 -0.84 -20.85
N VAL A 103 -22.27 0.08 -21.16
CA VAL A 103 -20.83 -0.12 -20.96
C VAL A 103 -20.47 -0.19 -19.48
N VAL A 104 -20.96 0.76 -18.68
CA VAL A 104 -20.67 0.79 -17.23
C VAL A 104 -21.22 -0.46 -16.53
N ASP A 105 -22.47 -0.85 -16.81
CA ASP A 105 -23.07 -2.08 -16.29
C ASP A 105 -22.26 -3.31 -16.70
N GLY A 106 -21.81 -3.40 -17.95
CA GLY A 106 -20.92 -4.46 -18.42
C GLY A 106 -19.60 -4.54 -17.63
N ILE A 107 -18.93 -3.40 -17.42
CA ILE A 107 -17.69 -3.33 -16.64
C ILE A 107 -17.94 -3.77 -15.19
N LEU A 108 -19.02 -3.29 -14.56
CA LEU A 108 -19.37 -3.65 -13.19
C LEU A 108 -19.64 -5.15 -13.06
N ARG A 109 -20.35 -5.76 -14.02
CA ARG A 109 -20.57 -7.22 -14.04
C ARG A 109 -19.27 -8.01 -14.18
N ILE A 110 -18.37 -7.58 -15.07
CA ILE A 110 -17.06 -8.24 -15.23
C ILE A 110 -16.26 -8.14 -13.94
N GLN A 111 -16.19 -6.95 -13.32
CA GLN A 111 -15.49 -6.76 -12.05
C GLN A 111 -16.10 -7.61 -10.93
N HIS A 112 -17.42 -7.66 -10.84
CA HIS A 112 -18.14 -8.49 -9.87
C HIS A 112 -17.83 -9.98 -10.06
N ASN A 113 -17.88 -10.46 -11.30
CA ASN A 113 -17.55 -11.86 -11.62
C ASN A 113 -16.09 -12.18 -11.28
N ASN A 114 -15.15 -11.28 -11.55
CA ASN A 114 -13.73 -11.46 -11.21
C ASN A 114 -13.51 -11.53 -9.70
N ILE A 115 -14.20 -10.69 -8.91
CA ILE A 115 -14.16 -10.73 -7.45
C ILE A 115 -14.69 -12.08 -6.95
N ASN A 116 -15.85 -12.52 -7.42
CA ASN A 116 -16.42 -13.81 -7.02
C ASN A 116 -15.51 -14.98 -7.40
N ALA A 117 -14.96 -14.99 -8.62
CA ALA A 117 -14.00 -16.01 -9.04
C ALA A 117 -12.75 -16.04 -8.14
N SER A 118 -12.26 -14.88 -7.70
CA SER A 118 -11.11 -14.80 -6.79
C SER A 118 -11.41 -15.35 -5.38
N PHE A 119 -12.66 -15.19 -4.90
CA PHE A 119 -13.10 -15.79 -3.64
C PHE A 119 -13.25 -17.30 -3.76
N GLU A 120 -13.87 -17.78 -4.83
CA GLU A 120 -13.98 -19.23 -5.10
C GLU A 120 -12.61 -19.89 -5.18
N LEU A 121 -11.64 -19.25 -5.85
CA LEU A 121 -10.26 -19.72 -5.86
C LEU A 121 -9.64 -19.76 -4.46
N SER A 122 -9.88 -18.75 -3.63
CA SER A 122 -9.34 -18.70 -2.27
C SER A 122 -9.95 -19.75 -1.33
N LEU A 123 -11.23 -20.09 -1.52
CA LEU A 123 -11.93 -21.11 -0.73
C LEU A 123 -11.53 -22.53 -1.15
N ASN A 124 -11.44 -22.78 -2.45
CA ASN A 124 -11.30 -24.14 -2.98
C ASN A 124 -9.85 -24.55 -3.26
N VAL A 125 -8.94 -23.59 -3.43
CA VAL A 125 -7.53 -23.88 -3.78
C VAL A 125 -6.62 -23.59 -2.60
N VAL A 126 -6.05 -24.67 -2.05
CA VAL A 126 -5.00 -24.62 -1.05
C VAL A 126 -3.64 -24.77 -1.74
N GLN A 127 -2.86 -23.69 -1.77
CA GLN A 127 -1.49 -23.72 -2.32
C GLN A 127 -0.55 -24.46 -1.38
N TYR A 128 0.46 -25.13 -1.96
CA TYR A 128 1.38 -25.99 -1.19
C TYR A 128 2.14 -25.22 -0.10
N GLU A 129 2.48 -23.97 -0.41
CA GLU A 129 3.21 -23.04 0.45
C GLU A 129 2.50 -22.75 1.78
N TYR A 130 1.20 -23.03 1.89
CA TYR A 130 0.40 -22.82 3.10
C TYR A 130 0.03 -24.13 3.83
N PHE A 131 0.70 -25.26 3.55
CA PHE A 131 0.54 -26.50 4.34
C PHE A 131 1.24 -26.47 5.70
N ASP A 132 2.11 -25.48 5.94
CA ASP A 132 2.76 -25.32 7.24
C ASP A 132 1.70 -25.24 8.37
N LYS A 133 2.03 -25.83 9.52
CA LYS A 133 1.17 -25.85 10.71
C LYS A 133 0.83 -24.44 11.19
N LEU A 134 1.69 -23.46 10.92
CA LEU A 134 1.45 -22.04 11.23
C LEU A 134 0.18 -21.50 10.58
N TYR A 135 -0.11 -21.86 9.33
CA TYR A 135 -1.28 -21.39 8.59
C TYR A 135 -2.54 -22.22 8.82
N ARG A 136 -2.47 -23.32 9.60
CA ARG A 136 -3.54 -24.31 9.71
C ARG A 136 -4.91 -23.70 10.01
N ARG A 137 -4.97 -22.71 10.89
CA ARG A 137 -6.22 -22.04 11.27
C ARG A 137 -6.73 -21.14 10.14
N LEU A 138 -5.86 -20.45 9.43
CA LEU A 138 -6.21 -19.45 8.43
C LEU A 138 -6.58 -20.04 7.06
N ARG A 139 -5.97 -21.17 6.72
CA ARG A 139 -6.07 -21.80 5.40
C ARG A 139 -7.52 -22.22 5.09
N GLY A 140 -8.07 -21.69 3.99
CA GLY A 140 -9.45 -21.91 3.56
C GLY A 140 -10.48 -20.98 4.19
N TYR A 141 -10.06 -20.12 5.12
CA TYR A 141 -10.93 -19.16 5.81
C TYR A 141 -10.57 -17.70 5.52
N VAL A 142 -9.35 -17.44 5.04
CA VAL A 142 -8.91 -16.11 4.63
C VAL A 142 -8.51 -16.09 3.16
N SER A 143 -8.50 -14.90 2.56
CA SER A 143 -8.11 -14.73 1.16
C SER A 143 -6.66 -15.16 0.90
N GLN A 144 -6.36 -15.65 -0.31
CA GLN A 144 -4.98 -15.95 -0.71
C GLN A 144 -4.07 -14.72 -0.65
N ARG A 145 -4.61 -13.51 -0.89
CA ARG A 145 -3.86 -12.25 -0.75
C ARG A 145 -3.39 -12.04 0.69
N MET A 146 -4.23 -12.34 1.67
CA MET A 146 -3.86 -12.23 3.08
C MET A 146 -2.79 -13.25 3.47
N LEU A 147 -2.92 -14.51 3.05
CA LEU A 147 -1.90 -15.54 3.29
C LEU A 147 -0.54 -15.14 2.71
N LYS A 148 -0.55 -14.55 1.50
CA LYS A 148 0.65 -13.99 0.89
C LYS A 148 1.26 -12.87 1.74
N LEU A 149 0.47 -11.90 2.19
CA LEU A 149 0.98 -10.82 3.03
C LEU A 149 1.59 -11.32 4.35
N ILE A 150 0.96 -12.31 4.99
CA ILE A 150 1.48 -12.93 6.22
C ILE A 150 2.82 -13.63 5.94
N ARG A 151 2.92 -14.35 4.82
CA ARG A 151 4.16 -15.02 4.43
C ARG A 151 5.27 -14.02 4.14
N ASP A 152 5.00 -12.99 3.33
CA ASP A 152 5.99 -11.97 2.98
C ASP A 152 6.51 -11.27 4.26
N GLU A 153 5.64 -11.09 5.28
CA GLU A 153 6.02 -10.56 6.59
C GLU A 153 6.80 -11.57 7.47
N LEU A 154 6.50 -12.87 7.39
CA LEU A 154 7.28 -13.94 8.02
C LEU A 154 8.69 -14.02 7.43
N GLU A 155 8.83 -13.94 6.10
CA GLU A 155 10.12 -13.93 5.40
C GLU A 155 10.93 -12.69 5.81
N ARG A 156 10.28 -11.52 5.92
CA ARG A 156 10.91 -10.32 6.47
C ARG A 156 11.34 -10.49 7.93
N GLY A 157 10.63 -11.32 8.69
CA GLY A 157 10.92 -11.63 10.09
C GLY A 157 12.13 -12.55 10.28
N ASP A 158 12.53 -13.34 9.29
CA ASP A 158 13.73 -14.18 9.44
C ASP A 158 15.03 -13.34 9.58
N ASP A 159 15.00 -12.07 9.15
CA ASP A 159 16.07 -11.08 9.36
C ASP A 159 15.94 -10.26 10.66
N VAL A 160 14.77 -10.30 11.31
CA VAL A 160 14.42 -9.53 12.50
C VAL A 160 14.17 -10.51 13.65
N GLU A 161 15.18 -10.71 14.49
CA GLU A 161 15.01 -11.43 15.77
C GLU A 161 13.80 -10.87 16.55
N HIS A 162 13.29 -11.59 17.56
CA HIS A 162 12.07 -11.30 18.35
C HIS A 162 11.98 -9.89 19.01
N ASP A 163 12.90 -8.98 18.71
CA ASP A 163 12.96 -7.60 19.13
C ASP A 163 11.85 -6.74 18.48
N SER A 164 10.84 -6.43 19.29
CA SER A 164 9.73 -5.54 18.93
C SER A 164 10.19 -4.13 18.53
N THR A 165 11.35 -3.67 19.00
CA THR A 165 11.87 -2.33 18.68
C THR A 165 12.34 -2.21 17.23
N ARG A 166 12.73 -3.32 16.60
CA ARG A 166 13.20 -3.37 15.21
C ARG A 166 12.09 -3.71 14.22
N CYS A 167 10.95 -4.22 14.69
CA CYS A 167 9.87 -4.70 13.84
C CYS A 167 9.11 -3.57 13.12
N GLY A 168 8.94 -2.42 13.76
CA GLY A 168 8.18 -1.26 13.24
C GLY A 168 6.67 -1.46 13.11
N CYS A 169 6.18 -2.70 13.27
CA CYS A 169 4.76 -3.11 13.34
C CYS A 169 3.82 -2.47 12.29
N GLU A 170 4.35 -2.10 11.13
CA GLU A 170 3.63 -1.33 10.11
C GLU A 170 2.43 -2.12 9.55
N ILE A 171 2.58 -3.43 9.32
CA ILE A 171 1.50 -4.27 8.78
C ILE A 171 0.32 -4.41 9.76
N ARG A 172 0.60 -4.28 11.08
CA ARG A 172 -0.40 -4.35 12.14
C ARG A 172 -1.36 -3.17 12.07
N THR A 173 -0.86 -1.96 11.82
CA THR A 173 -1.69 -0.76 11.68
C THR A 173 -2.30 -0.64 10.28
N THR A 174 -1.52 -0.93 9.24
CA THR A 174 -1.93 -0.68 7.85
C THR A 174 -2.88 -1.73 7.29
N HIS A 175 -2.77 -2.99 7.74
CA HIS A 175 -3.57 -4.11 7.25
C HIS A 175 -4.35 -4.85 8.35
N GLY A 176 -4.07 -4.58 9.63
CA GLY A 176 -4.64 -5.33 10.74
C GLY A 176 -4.04 -6.73 10.91
N LEU A 177 -2.91 -7.04 10.28
CA LEU A 177 -2.31 -8.37 10.28
C LEU A 177 -1.24 -8.50 11.37
N PRO A 178 -0.92 -9.73 11.82
CA PRO A 178 0.22 -9.94 12.68
C PRO A 178 1.51 -9.50 11.97
N CYS A 179 2.37 -8.79 12.69
CA CYS A 179 3.64 -8.31 12.17
C CYS A 179 4.76 -9.30 12.46
N ALA A 180 5.94 -9.06 11.86
CA ALA A 180 7.06 -10.01 11.87
C ALA A 180 7.43 -10.53 13.27
N HIS A 181 7.48 -9.68 14.30
CA HIS A 181 7.85 -10.13 15.65
C HIS A 181 6.80 -11.03 16.30
N GLU A 182 5.51 -10.80 16.04
CA GLU A 182 4.40 -11.63 16.54
C GLU A 182 4.38 -12.97 15.80
N LEU A 183 4.57 -12.92 14.48
CA LEU A 183 4.67 -14.10 13.63
C LEU A 183 5.86 -15.00 14.02
N ASN A 184 7.01 -14.40 14.33
CA ASN A 184 8.17 -15.12 14.84
C ASN A 184 7.91 -15.77 16.19
N LEU A 185 7.15 -15.13 17.08
CA LEU A 185 6.75 -15.74 18.35
C LEU A 185 5.91 -17.00 18.12
N HIS A 186 4.93 -16.95 17.20
CA HIS A 186 4.15 -18.15 16.86
C HIS A 186 5.01 -19.26 16.25
N LYS A 187 5.96 -18.89 15.38
CA LYS A 187 6.94 -19.81 14.79
C LYS A 187 7.81 -20.47 15.86
N PHE A 188 8.33 -19.69 16.81
CA PHE A 188 9.16 -20.17 17.91
C PHE A 188 8.41 -21.10 18.87
N VAL A 189 7.19 -20.72 19.25
CA VAL A 189 6.32 -21.54 20.11
C VAL A 189 5.78 -22.78 19.37
N GLY A 190 5.79 -22.76 18.03
CA GLY A 190 5.21 -23.82 17.20
C GLY A 190 3.67 -23.80 17.20
N SER A 191 3.07 -22.65 17.51
CA SER A 191 1.62 -22.47 17.55
C SER A 191 1.08 -21.96 16.21
N PRO A 192 -0.08 -22.45 15.73
CA PRO A 192 -0.75 -21.83 14.59
C PRO A 192 -1.11 -20.37 14.86
N ILE A 193 -1.07 -19.53 13.82
CA ILE A 193 -1.50 -18.14 13.90
C ILE A 193 -3.01 -18.13 14.23
N PRO A 194 -3.43 -17.51 15.33
CA PRO A 194 -4.82 -17.45 15.73
C PRO A 194 -5.61 -16.47 14.85
N PHE A 195 -6.94 -16.65 14.77
CA PHE A 195 -7.79 -15.72 14.01
C PHE A 195 -7.91 -14.37 14.71
N GLU A 196 -7.80 -14.39 16.03
CA GLU A 196 -7.87 -13.24 16.91
C GLU A 196 -6.74 -12.23 16.64
N ASP A 197 -5.63 -12.69 16.02
CA ASP A 197 -4.53 -11.83 15.61
C ASP A 197 -4.79 -11.17 14.24
N ILE A 198 -5.93 -11.38 13.60
CA ILE A 198 -6.26 -10.78 12.31
C ILE A 198 -7.39 -9.78 12.48
N HIS A 199 -7.18 -8.57 11.96
CA HIS A 199 -8.10 -7.44 12.04
C HIS A 199 -8.54 -7.14 13.48
N VAL A 200 -7.57 -6.86 14.36
CA VAL A 200 -7.76 -6.59 15.80
C VAL A 200 -8.47 -5.24 16.08
N TYR A 201 -9.24 -4.70 15.13
CA TYR A 201 -9.89 -3.38 15.22
C TYR A 201 -11.33 -3.42 14.71
#